data_AF-A0A1I6S0N8-F1
#
_entry.id   AF-A0A1I6S0N8-F1
#
_cell.length_a   1.000
_cell.length_b   1.000
_cell.length_c   1.000
_cell.angle_alpha   90.00
_cell.angle_beta   90.00
_cell.angle_gamma   90.00
#
_symmetry.space_group_name_H-M   'P 1'
#
loop_
_entity.id
_entity.type
_entity.pdbx_description
1 polymer ?
#
loop_
_entity_poly.entity_id
_entity_poly.type
_entity_poly.pdbx_seq_one_letter_code
_entity_poly.pdbx_strand_id
1 'polypeptide(L)'
;MKVKEFENGLVIKHRKSAIFFENAEGKKEKEERFVYRFSSEEFKVFTDYIKKIANESWTNIAPKEAHSMGSDYDEYYDRRYDDNGYLSLLDDGISIRAPYWSVDTLYQFNKAKIQSFIYDLDQKLLRSSSETT
;
A
#
# COMPACT_ATOMS: atom_id res chain seq x y z
N MET A 1 -16.73 -5.29 5.36
CA MET A 1 -15.46 -4.83 4.75
C MET A 1 -15.70 -3.42 4.28
N LYS A 2 -14.82 -2.47 4.63
CA LYS A 2 -14.93 -1.07 4.19
C LYS A 2 -14.05 -0.88 2.95
N VAL A 3 -14.43 0.06 2.08
CA VAL A 3 -13.79 0.27 0.78
C VAL A 3 -13.66 1.77 0.52
N LYS A 4 -12.53 2.20 -0.04
CA LYS A 4 -12.34 3.53 -0.64
C LYS A 4 -11.67 3.36 -2.00
N GLU A 5 -12.22 4.02 -2.99
CA GLU A 5 -11.65 4.15 -4.32
C GLU A 5 -11.07 5.55 -4.48
N PHE A 6 -9.92 5.64 -5.15
CA PHE A 6 -9.25 6.87 -5.53
C PHE A 6 -9.43 7.10 -7.02
N GLU A 7 -9.40 8.36 -7.46
CA GLU A 7 -9.64 8.74 -8.86
C GLU A 7 -8.62 8.12 -9.83
N ASN A 8 -7.42 7.78 -9.35
CA ASN A 8 -6.39 7.10 -10.12
C ASN A 8 -6.62 5.57 -10.27
N GLY A 9 -7.78 5.05 -9.84
CA GLY A 9 -8.15 3.64 -9.96
C GLY A 9 -7.66 2.74 -8.83
N LEU A 10 -6.93 3.27 -7.83
CA LEU A 10 -6.54 2.51 -6.65
C LEU A 10 -7.77 2.26 -5.76
N VAL A 11 -8.03 0.99 -5.45
CA VAL A 11 -9.05 0.59 -4.48
C VAL A 11 -8.38 0.06 -3.22
N ILE A 12 -8.77 0.60 -2.08
CA ILE A 12 -8.30 0.17 -0.76
C ILE A 12 -9.46 -0.42 0.01
N LYS A 13 -9.34 -1.70 0.35
CA LYS A 13 -10.29 -2.40 1.20
C LYS A 13 -9.67 -2.69 2.57
N HIS A 14 -10.45 -2.58 3.63
CA HIS A 14 -9.98 -2.97 4.96
C HIS A 14 -11.05 -3.63 5.82
N ARG A 15 -10.55 -4.41 6.77
CA ARG A 15 -11.30 -5.07 7.84
C ARG A 15 -10.37 -5.22 9.04
N LYS A 16 -10.90 -5.76 10.15
CA LYS A 16 -10.06 -6.13 11.29
C LYS A 16 -8.89 -7.02 10.82
N SER A 17 -7.69 -6.62 11.20
CA SER A 17 -6.43 -7.31 10.93
C SER A 17 -5.98 -7.44 9.47
N ALA A 18 -6.56 -6.71 8.52
CA ALA A 18 -6.09 -6.74 7.13
C ALA A 18 -6.48 -5.49 6.32
N ILE A 19 -5.55 -5.05 5.46
CA ILE A 19 -5.75 -4.03 4.42
C ILE A 19 -5.31 -4.63 3.08
N PHE A 20 -6.07 -4.34 2.02
CA PHE A 20 -5.85 -4.84 0.68
C PHE A 20 -5.83 -3.68 -0.31
N PHE A 21 -4.92 -3.76 -1.28
CA PHE A 21 -4.93 -2.93 -2.47
C PHE A 21 -5.44 -3.74 -3.65
N GLU A 22 -6.32 -3.13 -4.43
CA GLU A 22 -6.95 -3.68 -5.62
C GLU A 22 -6.98 -2.63 -6.74
N ASN A 23 -7.24 -3.08 -7.96
CA ASN A 23 -7.48 -2.20 -9.11
C ASN A 23 -8.99 -2.05 -9.34
N ALA A 24 -9.49 -0.83 -9.56
CA ALA A 24 -10.90 -0.56 -9.81
C ALA A 24 -11.46 -1.32 -11.02
N GLU A 25 -10.65 -1.46 -12.08
CA GLU A 25 -11.01 -2.22 -13.29
C GLU A 25 -10.74 -3.73 -13.15
N GLY A 26 -10.32 -4.19 -11.96
CA GLY A 26 -9.83 -5.55 -11.74
C GLY A 26 -8.42 -5.78 -12.32
N LYS A 27 -7.88 -6.98 -12.12
CA LYS A 27 -6.59 -7.41 -12.68
C LYS A 27 -6.83 -8.41 -13.80
N LYS A 28 -6.24 -8.16 -14.98
CA LYS A 28 -6.19 -9.18 -16.05
C LYS A 28 -5.18 -10.27 -15.68
N GLU A 29 -5.39 -11.49 -16.16
CA GLU A 29 -4.61 -12.68 -15.76
C GLU A 29 -3.08 -12.47 -15.83
N LYS A 30 -2.58 -11.80 -16.87
CA LYS A 30 -1.13 -11.56 -17.08
C LYS A 30 -0.64 -10.17 -16.69
N GLU A 31 -1.53 -9.33 -16.17
CA GLU A 31 -1.19 -7.96 -15.79
C GLU A 31 -0.65 -7.95 -14.36
N GLU A 32 0.67 -7.85 -14.21
CA GLU A 32 1.32 -7.88 -12.90
C GLU A 32 1.70 -6.49 -12.36
N ARG A 33 1.79 -5.45 -13.19
CA ARG A 33 2.34 -4.15 -12.76
C ARG A 33 1.31 -3.03 -12.80
N PHE A 34 1.16 -2.35 -11.66
CA PHE A 34 0.21 -1.27 -11.46
C PHE A 34 0.95 -0.08 -10.88
N VAL A 35 0.69 1.11 -11.42
CA VAL A 35 1.30 2.36 -10.95
C VAL A 35 0.18 3.34 -10.66
N TYR A 36 0.18 3.86 -9.44
CA TYR A 36 -0.80 4.84 -8.97
C TYR A 36 -0.05 6.11 -8.62
N ARG A 37 -0.24 7.14 -9.45
CA ARG A 37 0.36 8.47 -9.27
C ARG A 37 -0.58 9.34 -8.43
N PHE A 38 0.00 10.26 -7.67
CA PHE A 38 -0.73 11.20 -6.81
C PHE A 38 -0.13 12.60 -6.98
N SER A 39 -0.98 13.63 -6.98
CA SER A 39 -0.54 14.98 -6.65
C SER A 39 -0.02 15.03 -5.20
N SER A 40 0.68 16.10 -4.83
CA SER A 40 1.12 16.31 -3.45
C SER A 40 -0.06 16.30 -2.46
N GLU A 41 -1.17 16.95 -2.80
CA GLU A 41 -2.39 16.97 -2.00
C GLU A 41 -3.04 15.59 -1.90
N GLU A 42 -3.15 14.89 -3.04
CA GLU A 42 -3.72 13.53 -3.07
C GLU A 42 -2.87 12.54 -2.29
N PHE A 43 -1.54 12.68 -2.34
CA PHE A 43 -0.61 11.82 -1.60
C PHE A 43 -0.75 12.02 -0.08
N LYS A 44 -0.99 13.26 0.37
CA LYS A 44 -1.32 13.54 1.77
C LYS A 44 -2.64 12.89 2.17
N VAL A 45 -3.69 13.03 1.35
CA VAL A 45 -5.00 12.40 1.59
C VAL A 45 -4.88 10.87 1.64
N PHE A 46 -4.11 10.29 0.73
CA PHE A 46 -3.80 8.86 0.70
C PHE A 46 -3.11 8.43 2.00
N THR A 47 -2.05 9.14 2.41
CA THR A 47 -1.28 8.83 3.62
C THR A 47 -2.13 8.92 4.88
N ASP A 48 -2.91 9.99 5.03
CA ASP A 48 -3.83 10.17 6.17
C ASP A 48 -4.88 9.06 6.22
N TYR A 49 -5.39 8.65 5.05
CA TYR A 49 -6.33 7.54 4.94
C TYR A 49 -5.69 6.21 5.38
N ILE A 50 -4.47 5.89 4.91
CA ILE A 50 -3.73 4.68 5.30
C ILE A 50 -3.55 4.62 6.82
N LYS A 51 -3.10 5.72 7.45
CA LYS A 51 -2.94 5.80 8.90
C LYS A 51 -4.25 5.58 9.65
N LYS A 52 -5.34 6.19 9.17
CA LYS A 52 -6.66 6.00 9.75
C LYS A 52 -7.07 4.53 9.72
N ILE A 53 -7.03 3.89 8.54
CA ILE A 53 -7.49 2.50 8.41
C ILE A 53 -6.57 1.50 9.11
N ALA A 54 -5.28 1.81 9.28
CA ALA A 54 -4.37 1.00 10.08
C ALA A 54 -4.79 0.98 11.55
N ASN A 55 -5.11 2.14 12.12
CA ASN A 55 -5.62 2.26 13.50
C ASN A 55 -7.01 1.62 13.68
N GLU A 56 -7.85 1.59 12.63
CA GLU A 56 -9.10 0.83 12.66
C GLU A 56 -8.89 -0.69 12.57
N SER A 57 -7.82 -1.13 11.91
CA SER A 57 -7.58 -2.55 11.60
C SER A 57 -6.78 -3.27 12.68
N TRP A 58 -5.88 -2.57 13.38
CA TRP A 58 -5.07 -3.13 14.47
C TRP A 58 -4.95 -2.15 15.64
N THR A 59 -4.76 -2.68 16.84
CA THR A 59 -4.44 -1.88 18.04
C THR A 59 -2.95 -1.54 18.07
N ASN A 60 -2.61 -0.38 18.65
CA ASN A 60 -1.23 0.07 18.87
C ASN A 60 -0.38 -0.01 17.59
N ILE A 61 -0.83 0.66 16.53
CA ILE A 61 -0.02 0.88 15.32
C ILE A 61 1.03 1.94 15.67
N ALA A 62 2.29 1.55 15.55
CA ALA A 62 3.44 2.45 15.65
C ALA A 62 4.28 2.32 14.37
N PRO A 63 4.55 3.41 13.64
CA PRO A 63 5.45 3.37 12.50
C PRO A 63 6.82 2.81 12.89
N LYS A 64 7.45 2.04 12.00
CA LYS A 64 8.78 1.48 12.21
C LYS A 64 9.59 1.55 10.92
N GLU A 65 10.90 1.70 11.01
CA GLU A 65 11.76 1.60 9.84
C GLU A 65 11.71 0.20 9.21
N ALA A 66 11.87 0.16 7.89
CA ALA A 66 12.05 -1.07 7.15
C ALA A 66 13.50 -1.56 7.29
N HIS A 67 13.69 -2.77 7.79
CA HIS A 67 15.00 -3.38 8.05
C HIS A 67 15.09 -4.85 7.62
N SER A 68 14.00 -5.45 7.14
CA SER A 68 13.92 -6.88 6.88
C SER A 68 13.14 -7.17 5.60
N MET A 69 13.82 -7.89 4.69
CA MET A 69 13.17 -8.59 3.59
C MET A 69 12.10 -9.55 4.13
N GLY A 70 10.95 -9.59 3.47
CA GLY A 70 9.81 -10.45 3.83
C GLY A 70 8.95 -9.99 5.00
N SER A 71 9.45 -9.19 5.95
CA SER A 71 8.63 -8.66 7.06
C SER A 71 8.13 -7.24 6.84
N ASP A 72 8.83 -6.45 6.03
CA ASP A 72 8.43 -5.11 5.64
C ASP A 72 7.59 -5.09 4.36
N TYR A 73 7.05 -3.92 4.02
CA TYR A 73 6.04 -3.81 2.97
C TYR A 73 6.57 -4.05 1.54
N ASP A 74 7.89 -4.09 1.32
CA ASP A 74 8.42 -4.26 -0.03
C ASP A 74 7.95 -5.55 -0.70
N GLU A 75 7.73 -6.63 0.07
CA GLU A 75 7.29 -7.92 -0.46
C GLU A 75 6.02 -8.43 0.25
N TYR A 76 5.16 -9.14 -0.46
CA TYR A 76 4.01 -9.86 0.06
C TYR A 76 3.95 -11.24 -0.59
N TYR A 77 3.95 -12.30 0.22
CA TYR A 77 3.78 -13.66 -0.28
C TYR A 77 2.31 -14.06 -0.29
N ASP A 78 1.77 -14.35 -1.48
CA ASP A 78 0.43 -14.88 -1.67
C ASP A 78 0.46 -16.42 -1.67
N ARG A 79 0.07 -17.00 -0.54
CA ARG A 79 0.01 -18.45 -0.35
C ARG A 79 -0.96 -19.16 -1.29
N ARG A 80 -1.98 -18.48 -1.80
CA ARG A 80 -2.98 -19.09 -2.69
C ARG A 80 -2.37 -19.40 -4.06
N TYR A 81 -1.45 -18.55 -4.49
CA TYR A 81 -0.83 -18.62 -5.81
C TYR A 81 0.64 -19.02 -5.79
N ASP A 82 1.19 -19.25 -4.58
CA ASP A 82 2.59 -19.58 -4.34
C ASP A 82 3.54 -18.61 -5.06
N ASP A 83 3.24 -17.31 -4.94
CA ASP A 83 3.96 -16.27 -5.65
C ASP A 83 4.04 -14.98 -4.83
N ASN A 84 5.06 -14.19 -5.11
CA ASN A 84 5.31 -12.92 -4.42
C ASN A 84 4.75 -11.74 -5.20
N GLY A 85 4.14 -10.82 -4.48
CA GLY A 85 3.90 -9.45 -4.90
C GLY A 85 4.87 -8.48 -4.23
N TYR A 86 4.99 -7.30 -4.80
CA TYR A 86 5.90 -6.25 -4.34
C TYR A 86 5.20 -4.90 -4.31
N LEU A 87 5.57 -4.04 -3.35
CA LEU A 87 5.07 -2.68 -3.25
C LEU A 87 6.24 -1.73 -3.01
N SER A 88 6.35 -0.70 -3.84
CA SER A 88 7.40 0.31 -3.73
C SER A 88 6.81 1.71 -3.75
N LEU A 89 7.42 2.62 -2.99
CA LEU A 89 7.17 4.05 -3.11
C LEU A 89 7.96 4.62 -4.29
N LEU A 90 7.28 5.42 -5.10
CA LEU A 90 7.86 6.21 -6.19
C LEU A 90 7.96 7.68 -5.76
N ASP A 91 8.57 8.53 -6.57
CA ASP A 91 8.67 9.98 -6.31
C ASP A 91 7.30 10.68 -6.26
N ASP A 92 6.33 10.20 -7.02
CA ASP A 92 5.00 10.78 -7.21
C ASP A 92 3.88 9.76 -6.97
N GLY A 93 4.17 8.66 -6.26
CA GLY A 93 3.14 7.68 -5.90
C GLY A 93 3.64 6.31 -5.51
N ILE A 94 2.97 5.25 -5.96
CA ILE A 94 3.29 3.87 -5.62
C ILE A 94 3.32 2.97 -6.86
N SER A 95 4.15 1.94 -6.81
CA SER A 95 4.18 0.85 -7.79
C SER A 95 3.89 -0.47 -7.08
N ILE A 96 3.00 -1.27 -7.66
CA ILE A 96 2.67 -2.60 -7.18
C ILE A 96 2.99 -3.61 -8.28
N ARG A 97 3.75 -4.64 -7.92
CA ARG A 97 3.82 -5.87 -8.70
C ARG A 97 2.93 -6.90 -8.01
N ALA A 98 1.76 -7.19 -8.56
CA ALA A 98 0.88 -8.21 -8.03
C ALA A 98 1.45 -9.62 -8.28
N PRO A 99 1.13 -10.61 -7.43
CA PRO A 99 1.39 -12.01 -7.74
C PRO A 99 0.77 -12.38 -9.09
N TYR A 100 1.48 -13.14 -9.92
CA TYR A 100 1.19 -13.41 -11.32
C TYR A 100 -0.24 -13.93 -11.50
N TRP A 101 -0.63 -14.94 -10.71
CA TRP A 101 -1.95 -15.58 -10.79
C TRP A 101 -3.04 -14.92 -9.93
N SER A 102 -2.71 -13.86 -9.19
CA SER A 102 -3.74 -13.14 -8.43
C SER A 102 -4.74 -12.49 -9.39
N VAL A 103 -6.03 -12.62 -9.10
CA VAL A 103 -7.11 -11.98 -9.87
C VAL A 103 -7.88 -10.94 -9.05
N ASP A 104 -7.78 -11.04 -7.72
CA ASP A 104 -8.62 -10.28 -6.78
C ASP A 104 -7.84 -9.23 -5.99
N THR A 105 -6.53 -9.41 -5.78
CA THR A 105 -5.75 -8.60 -4.85
C THR A 105 -4.37 -8.29 -5.41
N LEU A 106 -4.01 -7.02 -5.45
CA LEU A 106 -2.68 -6.59 -5.88
C LEU A 106 -1.66 -6.73 -4.74
N TYR A 107 -2.06 -6.36 -3.53
CA TYR A 107 -1.20 -6.40 -2.35
C TYR A 107 -2.02 -6.54 -1.07
N GLN A 108 -1.52 -7.28 -0.08
CA GLN A 108 -2.15 -7.42 1.23
C GLN A 108 -1.17 -7.10 2.37
N PHE A 109 -1.59 -6.18 3.23
CA PHE A 109 -0.85 -5.83 4.44
C PHE A 109 -1.22 -6.73 5.62
N ASN A 110 -0.19 -7.04 6.41
CA ASN A 110 -0.33 -7.42 7.82
C ASN A 110 0.13 -6.25 8.71
N LYS A 111 0.07 -6.43 10.04
CA LYS A 111 0.46 -5.39 10.99
C LYS A 111 1.91 -4.90 10.79
N ALA A 112 2.87 -5.81 10.64
CA ALA A 112 4.28 -5.42 10.51
C ALA A 112 4.53 -4.60 9.23
N LYS A 113 3.92 -5.01 8.12
CA LYS A 113 4.05 -4.36 6.82
C LYS A 113 3.41 -2.97 6.80
N ILE A 114 2.22 -2.81 7.38
CA ILE A 114 1.58 -1.48 7.42
C ILE A 114 2.37 -0.50 8.29
N GLN A 115 3.04 -0.99 9.34
CA GLN A 115 3.88 -0.15 10.20
C GLN A 115 5.11 0.39 9.45
N SER A 116 5.77 -0.44 8.63
CA SER A 116 6.89 0.05 7.82
C SER A 116 6.44 0.89 6.64
N PHE A 117 5.29 0.58 6.04
CA PHE A 117 4.75 1.43 4.98
C PHE A 117 4.39 2.84 5.47
N ILE A 118 3.71 2.95 6.62
CA ILE A 118 3.37 4.26 7.20
C ILE A 118 4.64 5.06 7.52
N TYR A 119 5.70 4.42 8.01
CA TYR A 119 6.95 5.11 8.29
C TYR A 119 7.52 5.77 7.03
N ASP A 120 7.61 5.03 5.92
CA ASP A 120 8.17 5.59 4.69
C ASP A 120 7.25 6.64 4.04
N LEU A 121 5.93 6.51 4.18
CA LEU A 121 4.98 7.57 3.78
C LEU A 121 5.24 8.87 4.55
N ASP A 122 5.51 8.77 5.86
CA ASP A 122 5.82 9.92 6.71
C ASP A 122 7.14 10.58 6.33
N GLN A 123 8.18 9.79 6.09
CA GLN A 123 9.46 10.30 5.62
C GLN A 123 9.32 11.03 4.28
N LYS A 124 8.49 10.50 3.38
CA LYS A 124 8.24 11.11 2.08
C LYS A 124 7.51 12.46 2.20
N LEU A 125 6.46 12.55 3.02
CA LEU A 125 5.76 13.83 3.28
C LEU A 125 6.67 14.89 3.90
N LEU A 126 7.56 14.49 4.81
CA LEU A 126 8.53 15.40 5.43
C LEU A 126 9.51 15.96 4.40
N ARG A 127 10.06 15.12 3.51
CA ARG A 127 10.99 15.55 2.45
C ARG A 127 10.34 16.51 1.46
N SER A 128 9.12 16.21 1.01
CA SER A 128 8.38 17.08 0.08
C SER A 128 8.05 18.46 0.69
N SER A 129 7.94 18.56 2.02
CA SER A 129 7.71 19.84 2.71
C SER A 129 8.97 20.70 2.82
N SER A 130 10.16 20.08 2.82
CA SER A 130 11.44 20.78 2.93
C SER A 130 11.98 21.35 1.60
N GLU A 131 11.48 20.88 0.46
CA GLU A 131 11.90 21.37 -0.87
C GLU A 131 11.15 22.65 -1.30
N THR A 132 10.17 23.10 -0.51
CA THR A 132 9.35 24.29 -0.81
C THR A 132 9.77 25.55 -0.01
N THR A 133 10.90 25.51 0.71
CA THR A 133 11.45 26.63 1.50
C THR A 133 12.77 27.10 0.91
#